data_AF-A0A7C6DMC6-F1
#
_entry.id   AF-A0A7C6DMC6-F1
#
_cell.length_a   1.000
_cell.length_b   1.000
_cell.length_c   1.000
_cell.angle_alpha   90.00
_cell.angle_beta   90.00
_cell.angle_gamma   90.00
#
_symmetry.space_group_name_H-M   'P 1'
#
loop_
_entity.id
_entity.type
_entity.pdbx_description
1 polymer ?
#
loop_
_entity_poly.entity_id
_entity_poly.type
_entity_poly.pdbx_seq_one_letter_code
_entity_poly.pdbx_strand_id
1 'polypeptide(L)'
;MRLLRALLLATMLALALPLSAMSTAAEAANCEFVLGFRALHDLIPDLVGNCLVNEHHNPLNGDGLQETTAWHGKGGLLVWRKADNWTAFTDGANTWVNGPYGLQKRSNGDCFAWEEGCARQQPSATGSAACTVTATAVTVTGVQQEPDGSATWRGVVRNPCPSTTTLLIDVRAHQAEGGVASMDSPTIVAVDVPPGGTREVATRVPASSADGRFVWQVALLDSDTRGCLDPGGTKCLTDDPYVASAIWALRSVDGGATLIQAASSASVRLVRTALRDQVLAGYRPSERLVYFNTRLDQSSMWVRGAVLAHELRHVADGAASRWPTTSLECYRFEEAAFKTQASTWNAMWRGRLPASADPLRSELNRIARAVTQDPDGFFKAVSDLYRSECER
;
A
#
# COMPACT_ATOMS: atom_id res chain seq x y z
N MET A 1 39.98 55.26 -47.06
CA MET A 1 40.70 56.03 -46.02
C MET A 1 39.83 55.97 -44.77
N ARG A 2 40.16 55.19 -43.73
CA ARG A 2 41.33 55.32 -42.83
C ARG A 2 41.27 56.65 -42.07
N LEU A 3 41.47 56.58 -40.74
CA LEU A 3 41.48 57.65 -39.73
C LEU A 3 40.07 57.82 -39.12
N LEU A 4 39.80 57.61 -37.84
CA LEU A 4 40.62 57.88 -36.66
C LEU A 4 40.76 56.65 -35.74
N ARG A 5 41.99 56.12 -35.71
CA ARG A 5 42.59 55.41 -34.58
C ARG A 5 43.51 56.44 -33.90
N ALA A 6 43.21 56.88 -32.68
CA ALA A 6 44.21 57.51 -31.79
C ALA A 6 43.67 57.66 -30.37
N LEU A 7 44.29 56.92 -29.45
CA LEU A 7 44.54 57.21 -28.03
C LEU A 7 43.44 57.86 -27.18
N LEU A 8 42.99 57.12 -26.16
CA LEU A 8 43.28 57.47 -24.77
C LEU A 8 43.15 56.22 -23.89
N LEU A 9 44.30 55.59 -23.69
CA LEU A 9 44.60 54.54 -22.71
C LEU A 9 44.86 55.26 -21.37
N ALA A 10 44.00 55.10 -20.36
CA ALA A 10 44.34 55.38 -18.96
C ALA A 10 43.26 54.84 -17.99
N THR A 11 43.62 53.77 -17.28
CA THR A 11 43.28 53.50 -15.87
C THR A 11 41.81 53.57 -15.42
N MET A 12 41.16 52.41 -15.35
CA MET A 12 40.46 51.96 -14.13
C MET A 12 40.45 50.43 -14.07
N LEU A 13 41.53 49.89 -13.51
CA LEU A 13 41.65 48.54 -13.02
C LEU A 13 41.01 48.52 -11.61
N ALA A 14 39.73 48.14 -11.52
CA ALA A 14 39.02 48.02 -10.25
C ALA A 14 38.33 46.64 -10.18
N LEU A 15 38.97 45.76 -9.41
CA LEU A 15 38.42 44.63 -8.65
C LEU A 15 37.21 43.88 -9.25
N ALA A 16 37.50 42.89 -10.10
CA ALA A 16 36.67 41.71 -10.22
C ALA A 16 37.27 40.61 -9.33
N LEU A 17 36.80 40.51 -8.08
CA LEU A 17 37.07 39.31 -7.27
C LEU A 17 36.16 38.18 -7.76
N PRO A 18 36.70 37.03 -8.20
CA PRO A 18 35.89 35.83 -8.36
C PRO A 18 35.57 35.29 -6.95
N LEU A 19 34.29 35.36 -6.55
CA LEU A 19 33.78 34.54 -5.47
C LEU A 19 33.75 33.09 -5.96
N SER A 20 34.91 32.42 -5.90
CA SER A 20 34.97 30.97 -5.97
C SER A 20 34.33 30.43 -4.70
N ALA A 21 33.04 30.08 -4.77
CA ALA A 21 32.41 29.24 -3.78
C ALA A 21 33.13 27.88 -3.80
N MET A 22 34.16 27.73 -2.98
CA MET A 22 34.72 26.42 -2.66
C MET A 22 33.65 25.69 -1.86
N SER A 23 32.81 24.93 -2.55
CA SER A 23 32.08 23.85 -1.92
C SER A 23 33.12 22.83 -1.50
N THR A 24 33.59 22.93 -0.26
CA THR A 24 34.34 21.84 0.37
C THR A 24 33.35 20.69 0.53
N ALA A 25 33.25 19.84 -0.50
CA ALA A 25 32.85 18.47 -0.27
C ALA A 25 33.85 17.96 0.75
N ALA A 26 33.39 17.75 1.98
CA ALA A 26 34.18 17.04 2.98
C ALA A 26 34.68 15.76 2.30
N GLU A 27 35.98 15.56 2.26
CA GLU A 27 36.58 14.30 1.81
C GLU A 27 35.80 13.19 2.50
N ALA A 28 35.16 12.33 1.72
CA ALA A 28 34.61 11.09 2.23
C ALA A 28 35.77 10.42 2.95
N ALA A 29 35.68 10.32 4.28
CA ALA A 29 36.64 9.56 5.05
C ALA A 29 36.74 8.17 4.41
N ASN A 30 37.94 7.58 4.41
CA ASN A 30 38.19 6.21 3.96
C ASN A 30 37.50 5.19 4.90
N CYS A 31 36.19 5.34 5.10
CA CYS A 31 35.37 4.43 5.85
C CYS A 31 34.81 3.37 4.93
N GLU A 32 34.56 2.20 5.50
CA GLU A 32 33.99 1.07 4.77
C GLU A 32 32.78 0.54 5.53
N PHE A 33 31.77 0.10 4.78
CA PHE A 33 30.73 -0.76 5.34
C PHE A 33 31.27 -2.18 5.36
N VAL A 34 31.24 -2.83 6.53
CA VAL A 34 31.68 -4.21 6.72
C VAL A 34 30.55 -5.10 7.22
N LEU A 35 30.67 -6.41 6.99
CA LEU A 35 29.76 -7.43 7.52
C LEU A 35 28.25 -7.10 7.34
N GLY A 36 27.49 -7.04 8.43
CA GLY A 36 26.06 -6.79 8.41
C GLY A 36 25.68 -5.38 7.95
N PHE A 37 26.56 -4.38 8.15
CA PHE A 37 26.35 -3.03 7.63
C PHE A 37 26.51 -2.97 6.12
N ARG A 38 27.47 -3.70 5.57
CA ARG A 38 27.57 -3.88 4.11
C ARG A 38 26.32 -4.55 3.56
N ALA A 39 25.88 -5.64 4.17
CA ALA A 39 24.69 -6.35 3.71
C ALA A 39 23.44 -5.45 3.72
N LEU A 40 23.26 -4.64 4.77
CA LEU A 40 22.14 -3.71 4.86
C LEU A 40 22.27 -2.54 3.86
N HIS A 41 23.46 -1.97 3.70
CA HIS A 41 23.72 -0.94 2.70
C HIS A 41 23.45 -1.48 1.28
N ASP A 42 23.90 -2.69 0.95
CA ASP A 42 23.69 -3.29 -0.37
C ASP A 42 22.19 -3.52 -0.68
N LEU A 43 21.36 -3.68 0.35
CA LEU A 43 19.89 -3.77 0.20
C LEU A 43 19.23 -2.40 -0.03
N ILE A 44 19.72 -1.34 0.59
CA ILE A 44 19.12 0.01 0.56
C ILE A 44 20.16 1.14 0.43
N PRO A 45 21.00 1.13 -0.63
CA PRO A 45 22.16 2.02 -0.72
C PRO A 45 21.75 3.49 -0.79
N ASP A 46 20.68 3.79 -1.53
CA ASP A 46 20.18 5.16 -1.68
C ASP A 46 19.63 5.75 -0.37
N LEU A 47 19.11 4.90 0.54
CA LEU A 47 18.58 5.35 1.84
C LEU A 47 19.68 5.62 2.84
N VAL A 48 20.66 4.71 2.92
CA VAL A 48 21.79 4.77 3.85
C VAL A 48 22.77 5.86 3.42
N GLY A 49 23.07 5.95 2.12
CA GLY A 49 24.08 6.83 1.58
C GLY A 49 25.51 6.43 1.96
N ASN A 50 26.46 7.34 1.78
CA ASN A 50 27.86 7.11 2.11
C ASN A 50 28.08 7.02 3.63
N CYS A 51 29.05 6.21 4.06
CA CYS A 51 29.54 6.23 5.43
C CYS A 51 30.23 7.56 5.74
N LEU A 52 30.19 7.96 7.02
CA LEU A 52 30.92 9.12 7.53
C LEU A 52 32.11 8.72 8.40
N VAL A 53 32.04 7.56 9.05
CA VAL A 53 33.10 6.97 9.88
C VAL A 53 33.10 5.45 9.73
N ASN A 54 34.14 4.77 10.23
CA ASN A 54 34.13 3.32 10.37
C ASN A 54 33.19 2.86 11.49
N GLU A 55 32.74 1.60 11.42
CA GLU A 55 32.01 0.97 12.52
C GLU A 55 32.81 1.09 13.82
N HIS A 56 32.11 1.52 14.87
CA HIS A 56 32.66 1.60 16.22
C HIS A 56 31.64 1.05 17.21
N HIS A 57 32.12 0.58 18.36
CA HIS A 57 31.25 -0.06 19.35
C HIS A 57 30.90 0.91 20.48
N ASN A 58 29.62 0.95 20.85
CA ASN A 58 29.17 1.68 22.02
C ASN A 58 29.73 1.02 23.29
N PRO A 59 30.50 1.73 24.13
CA PRO A 59 31.15 1.14 25.29
C PRO A 59 30.16 0.69 26.39
N LEU A 60 28.92 1.19 26.38
CA LEU A 60 27.92 0.89 27.41
C LEU A 60 27.19 -0.43 27.18
N ASN A 61 26.86 -0.75 25.93
CA ASN A 61 26.06 -1.92 25.58
C ASN A 61 26.72 -2.86 24.55
N GLY A 62 27.81 -2.41 23.92
CA GLY A 62 28.55 -3.18 22.92
C GLY A 62 27.88 -3.26 21.56
N ASP A 63 26.90 -2.41 21.27
CA ASP A 63 26.29 -2.31 19.93
C ASP A 63 27.30 -1.71 18.94
N GLY A 64 27.30 -2.21 17.71
CA GLY A 64 28.05 -1.62 16.60
C GLY A 64 27.28 -0.43 16.03
N LEU A 65 27.96 0.68 15.77
CA LEU A 65 27.40 1.94 15.29
C LEU A 65 28.21 2.46 14.10
N GLN A 66 27.53 3.00 13.09
CA GLN A 66 28.19 3.69 11.98
C GLN A 66 27.31 4.81 11.43
N GLU A 67 27.79 6.04 11.51
CA GLU A 67 27.14 7.22 10.94
C GLU A 67 27.28 7.24 9.42
N THR A 68 26.21 7.70 8.78
CA THR A 68 26.04 7.74 7.33
C THR A 68 25.44 9.07 6.91
N THR A 69 25.48 9.39 5.62
CA THR A 69 24.91 10.64 5.09
C THR A 69 23.38 10.67 5.09
N ALA A 70 22.74 9.50 4.96
CA ALA A 70 21.32 9.30 4.67
C ALA A 70 20.84 9.99 3.37
N TRP A 71 19.74 9.50 2.80
CA TRP A 71 19.15 10.04 1.57
C TRP A 71 18.84 11.55 1.59
N HIS A 72 18.54 12.10 2.78
CA HIS A 72 18.21 13.52 2.95
C HIS A 72 19.43 14.39 3.33
N GLY A 73 20.63 13.82 3.41
CA GLY A 73 21.86 14.55 3.71
C GLY A 73 21.92 15.19 5.10
N LYS A 74 21.11 14.72 6.05
CA LYS A 74 21.10 15.23 7.45
C LYS A 74 21.71 14.24 8.45
N GLY A 75 22.38 13.21 7.95
CA GLY A 75 22.92 12.13 8.75
C GLY A 75 21.91 10.99 8.95
N GLY A 76 22.43 9.78 9.08
CA GLY A 76 21.71 8.58 9.50
C GLY A 76 22.63 7.66 10.28
N LEU A 77 22.08 6.62 10.90
CA LEU A 77 22.84 5.72 11.76
C LEU A 77 22.54 4.27 11.41
N LEU A 78 23.57 3.51 11.07
CA LEU A 78 23.53 2.06 11.08
C LEU A 78 23.83 1.57 12.50
N VAL A 79 23.07 0.57 12.95
CA VAL A 79 23.17 -0.03 14.27
C VAL A 79 23.17 -1.54 14.14
N TRP A 80 24.16 -2.21 14.69
CA TRP A 80 24.15 -3.65 14.95
C TRP A 80 23.88 -3.84 16.43
N ARG A 81 22.72 -4.41 16.76
CA ARG A 81 22.35 -4.64 18.15
C ARG A 81 22.92 -5.97 18.60
N LYS A 82 23.76 -5.92 19.64
CA LYS A 82 24.38 -7.13 20.19
C LYS A 82 23.36 -8.07 20.84
N ALA A 83 22.26 -7.53 21.36
CA ALA A 83 21.24 -8.26 22.09
C ALA A 83 20.54 -9.33 21.22
N ASP A 84 20.11 -8.96 20.01
CA ASP A 84 19.41 -9.85 19.09
C ASP A 84 20.21 -10.18 17.83
N ASN A 85 21.37 -9.55 17.61
CA ASN A 85 22.30 -9.74 16.49
C ASN A 85 21.80 -9.19 15.15
N TRP A 86 21.00 -8.11 15.16
CA TRP A 86 20.34 -7.59 13.95
C TRP A 86 20.93 -6.25 13.54
N THR A 87 21.00 -6.00 12.23
CA THR A 87 21.38 -4.70 11.70
C THR A 87 20.17 -3.86 11.35
N ALA A 88 20.24 -2.57 11.66
CA ALA A 88 19.22 -1.60 11.35
C ALA A 88 19.85 -0.31 10.83
N PHE A 89 19.10 0.43 10.02
CA PHE A 89 19.41 1.80 9.62
C PHE A 89 18.30 2.70 10.16
N THR A 90 18.63 3.86 10.73
CA THR A 90 17.66 4.91 11.05
C THR A 90 18.04 6.24 10.43
N ASP A 91 17.04 6.93 9.90
CA ASP A 91 17.14 8.31 9.41
C ASP A 91 16.67 9.34 10.46
N GLY A 92 16.46 8.88 11.69
CA GLY A 92 15.93 9.67 12.81
C GLY A 92 14.40 9.66 12.93
N ALA A 93 13.66 9.39 11.84
CA ALA A 93 12.20 9.29 11.85
C ALA A 93 11.72 7.84 11.69
N ASN A 94 12.38 7.09 10.82
CA ASN A 94 12.09 5.71 10.47
C ASN A 94 13.31 4.83 10.74
N THR A 95 13.05 3.54 10.91
CA THR A 95 14.06 2.51 11.11
C THR A 95 13.79 1.34 10.18
N TRP A 96 14.80 0.92 9.43
CA TRP A 96 14.79 -0.24 8.55
C TRP A 96 15.64 -1.33 9.21
N VAL A 97 15.02 -2.43 9.60
CA VAL A 97 15.65 -3.53 10.34
C VAL A 97 15.75 -4.75 9.44
N ASN A 98 16.93 -5.36 9.35
CA ASN A 98 17.14 -6.62 8.64
C ASN A 98 16.96 -7.81 9.60
N GLY A 99 15.74 -8.35 9.65
CA GLY A 99 15.31 -9.39 10.58
C GLY A 99 15.04 -10.76 9.96
N PRO A 100 14.38 -11.70 10.67
CA PRO A 100 14.09 -13.07 10.23
C PRO A 100 13.06 -13.10 9.10
N TYR A 101 12.35 -11.99 8.89
CA TYR A 101 11.43 -11.81 7.77
C TYR A 101 12.01 -10.90 6.68
N GLY A 102 13.33 -10.68 6.68
CA GLY A 102 14.04 -9.78 5.77
C GLY A 102 14.00 -8.33 6.23
N LEU A 103 14.20 -7.41 5.28
CA LEU A 103 14.20 -5.97 5.54
C LEU A 103 12.78 -5.45 5.80
N GLN A 104 12.55 -4.90 6.98
CA GLN A 104 11.26 -4.33 7.38
C GLN A 104 11.44 -2.88 7.86
N LYS A 105 10.48 -2.01 7.55
CA LYS A 105 10.48 -0.60 7.95
C LYS A 105 9.47 -0.36 9.07
N ARG A 106 9.84 0.43 10.08
CA ARG A 106 8.95 0.95 11.14
C ARG A 106 9.28 2.39 11.49
N SER A 107 8.44 3.07 12.28
CA SER A 107 8.85 4.33 12.91
C SER A 107 9.90 4.06 13.99
N ASN A 108 10.76 5.05 14.28
CA ASN A 108 11.81 4.89 15.28
C ASN A 108 11.24 4.67 16.71
N GLY A 109 10.03 5.17 16.99
CA GLY A 109 9.33 4.95 18.27
C GLY A 109 8.59 3.62 18.40
N ASP A 110 8.43 2.89 17.29
CA ASP A 110 7.77 1.57 17.28
C ASP A 110 8.81 0.46 17.42
N CYS A 111 8.37 -0.77 17.71
CA CYS A 111 9.20 -1.96 17.64
C CYS A 111 8.39 -3.15 17.10
N PHE A 112 9.05 -4.04 16.37
CA PHE A 112 8.42 -5.30 15.98
C PHE A 112 8.32 -6.23 17.19
N ALA A 113 7.31 -7.12 17.18
CA ALA A 113 7.04 -8.03 18.30
C ALA A 113 8.20 -9.00 18.60
N TRP A 114 9.11 -9.17 17.65
CA TRP A 114 10.29 -10.02 17.75
C TRP A 114 11.56 -9.27 18.21
N GLU A 115 11.51 -7.95 18.41
CA GLU A 115 12.68 -7.17 18.86
C GLU A 115 12.88 -7.34 20.37
N GLU A 116 14.00 -7.96 20.75
CA GLU A 116 14.37 -8.07 22.16
C GLU A 116 14.88 -6.75 22.72
N GLY A 117 14.64 -6.52 24.02
CA GLY A 117 15.17 -5.34 24.72
C GLY A 117 14.50 -4.00 24.36
N CYS A 118 13.56 -4.01 23.40
CA CYS A 118 12.63 -2.91 23.26
C CYS A 118 11.65 -2.99 24.42
N ALA A 119 12.01 -2.36 25.55
CA ALA A 119 11.06 -2.05 26.59
C ALA A 119 9.96 -1.28 25.89
N ARG A 120 8.86 -1.97 25.61
CA ARG A 120 7.62 -1.37 25.12
C ARG A 120 7.45 -0.09 25.91
N GLN A 121 7.73 1.06 25.29
CA GLN A 121 6.83 2.19 25.46
C GLN A 121 5.54 1.77 24.77
N GLN A 122 4.91 0.69 25.28
CA GLN A 122 3.49 0.54 25.20
C GLN A 122 3.03 1.85 25.82
N PRO A 123 2.35 2.71 25.07
CA PRO A 123 1.54 3.73 25.70
C PRO A 123 0.78 2.98 26.78
N SER A 124 0.94 3.39 28.05
CA SER A 124 0.19 2.81 29.16
C SER A 124 -1.22 2.61 28.66
N ALA A 125 -1.71 1.37 28.71
CA ALA A 125 -3.02 0.96 28.20
C ALA A 125 -4.18 1.55 29.03
N THR A 126 -4.01 2.76 29.56
CA THR A 126 -5.08 3.71 29.82
C THR A 126 -5.69 4.12 28.49
N GLY A 127 -6.57 3.25 27.98
CA GLY A 127 -7.56 3.51 26.92
C GLY A 127 -7.22 4.62 25.95
N SER A 128 -6.23 4.42 25.07
CA SER A 128 -6.18 5.17 23.82
C SER A 128 -7.48 4.82 23.10
N ALA A 129 -8.48 5.69 23.19
CA ALA A 129 -9.69 5.56 22.41
C ALA A 129 -9.24 5.45 20.96
N ALA A 130 -9.49 4.30 20.33
CA ALA A 130 -9.11 4.05 18.95
C ALA A 130 -9.51 5.28 18.13
N CYS A 131 -8.50 5.95 17.54
CA CYS A 131 -8.78 7.13 16.75
C CYS A 131 -9.80 6.73 15.69
N THR A 132 -10.92 7.45 15.62
CA THR A 132 -11.94 7.22 14.61
C THR A 132 -11.95 8.42 13.69
N VAL A 133 -11.57 8.22 12.43
CA VAL A 133 -11.82 9.23 11.39
C VAL A 133 -13.26 9.08 10.92
N THR A 134 -14.00 10.16 11.06
CA THR A 134 -15.32 10.30 10.46
C THR A 134 -15.20 11.03 9.12
N ALA A 135 -16.29 11.07 8.36
CA ALA A 135 -16.36 11.79 7.09
C ALA A 135 -16.03 13.30 7.21
N THR A 136 -16.08 13.89 8.41
CA THR A 136 -15.71 15.29 8.66
C THR A 136 -14.22 15.57 8.57
N ALA A 137 -13.38 14.53 8.48
CA ALA A 137 -11.95 14.68 8.21
C ALA A 137 -11.66 15.09 6.76
N VAL A 138 -12.64 15.03 5.87
CA VAL A 138 -12.49 15.42 4.45
C VAL A 138 -13.31 16.67 4.17
N THR A 139 -12.62 17.69 3.68
CA THR A 139 -13.22 18.89 3.12
C THR A 139 -13.14 18.82 1.61
N VAL A 140 -14.29 18.77 0.92
CA VAL A 140 -14.33 18.84 -0.54
C VAL A 140 -13.94 20.25 -0.98
N THR A 141 -12.95 20.36 -1.85
CA THR A 141 -12.47 21.64 -2.39
C THR A 141 -12.95 21.90 -3.81
N GLY A 142 -13.35 20.85 -4.54
CA GLY A 142 -13.96 21.02 -5.85
C GLY A 142 -14.37 19.71 -6.49
N VAL A 143 -15.31 19.81 -7.42
CA VAL A 143 -15.65 18.75 -8.37
C VAL A 143 -15.64 19.38 -9.75
N GLN A 144 -14.81 18.85 -10.64
CA GLN A 144 -14.72 19.31 -12.02
C GLN A 144 -15.27 18.23 -12.94
N GLN A 145 -16.31 18.55 -13.70
CA GLN A 145 -16.81 17.67 -14.76
C GLN A 145 -15.83 17.67 -15.93
N GLU A 146 -15.54 16.49 -16.47
CA GLU A 146 -14.65 16.29 -17.60
C GLU A 146 -15.45 16.13 -18.90
N PRO A 147 -14.86 16.45 -20.07
CA PRO A 147 -15.55 16.35 -21.36
C PRO A 147 -16.08 14.96 -21.71
N ASP A 148 -15.52 13.90 -21.12
CA ASP A 148 -15.94 12.51 -21.33
C ASP A 148 -17.01 12.03 -20.34
N GLY A 149 -17.58 12.94 -19.55
CA GLY A 149 -18.64 12.64 -18.56
C GLY A 149 -18.13 12.03 -17.26
N SER A 150 -16.82 11.86 -17.09
CA SER A 150 -16.23 11.62 -15.77
C SER A 150 -16.17 12.91 -14.95
N ALA A 151 -15.88 12.79 -13.66
CA ALA A 151 -15.62 13.95 -12.80
C ALA A 151 -14.31 13.77 -12.04
N THR A 152 -13.52 14.84 -11.97
CA THR A 152 -12.38 14.94 -11.06
C THR A 152 -12.86 15.50 -9.74
N TRP A 153 -12.83 14.67 -8.70
CA TRP A 153 -13.09 15.08 -7.31
C TRP A 153 -11.78 15.53 -6.65
N ARG A 154 -11.83 16.65 -5.91
CA ARG A 154 -10.72 17.19 -5.13
C ARG A 154 -11.15 17.47 -3.70
N GLY A 155 -10.27 17.20 -2.76
CA GLY A 155 -10.50 17.49 -1.35
C GLY A 155 -9.21 17.65 -0.57
N VAL A 156 -9.37 18.07 0.69
CA VAL A 156 -8.32 18.10 1.70
C VAL A 156 -8.73 17.13 2.78
N VAL A 157 -7.87 16.16 3.08
CA VAL A 157 -8.05 15.26 4.21
C VAL A 157 -7.19 15.73 5.38
N ARG A 158 -7.75 15.76 6.58
CA ARG A 158 -7.07 16.07 7.84
C ARG A 158 -6.93 14.81 8.67
N ASN A 159 -5.76 14.57 9.26
CA ASN A 159 -5.59 13.52 10.27
C ASN A 159 -6.06 14.02 11.65
N PRO A 160 -7.17 13.49 12.22
CA PRO A 160 -7.61 13.85 13.56
C PRO A 160 -6.89 13.05 14.66
N CYS A 161 -6.08 12.05 14.30
CA CYS A 161 -5.41 11.15 15.23
C CYS A 161 -4.23 11.83 15.93
N PRO A 162 -3.88 11.38 17.15
CA PRO A 162 -2.72 11.88 17.88
C PRO A 162 -1.38 11.37 17.33
N SER A 163 -1.40 10.41 16.40
CA SER A 163 -0.24 9.80 15.74
C SER A 163 -0.25 10.07 14.23
N THR A 164 0.91 9.90 13.58
CA THR A 164 1.06 10.04 12.13
C THR A 164 0.41 8.86 11.42
N THR A 165 -0.62 9.08 10.60
CA THR A 165 -1.50 7.99 10.12
C THR A 165 -1.57 7.90 8.60
N THR A 166 -1.86 6.71 8.06
CA THR A 166 -2.21 6.53 6.65
C THR A 166 -3.74 6.56 6.50
N LEU A 167 -4.24 7.47 5.66
CA LEU A 167 -5.66 7.65 5.42
C LEU A 167 -6.02 7.04 4.06
N LEU A 168 -7.03 6.17 4.05
CA LEU A 168 -7.62 5.64 2.83
C LEU A 168 -8.92 6.37 2.54
N ILE A 169 -9.05 6.94 1.35
CA ILE A 169 -10.21 7.72 0.93
C ILE A 169 -10.85 7.04 -0.28
N ASP A 170 -12.08 6.60 -0.10
CA ASP A 170 -12.91 6.03 -1.14
C ASP A 170 -14.02 7.01 -1.51
N VAL A 171 -14.08 7.39 -2.79
CA VAL A 171 -15.10 8.31 -3.31
C VAL A 171 -16.11 7.50 -4.12
N ARG A 172 -17.38 7.67 -3.81
CA ARG A 172 -18.50 7.05 -4.53
C ARG A 172 -19.47 8.11 -5.03
N ALA A 173 -20.01 7.90 -6.22
CA ALA A 173 -21.10 8.72 -6.74
C ALA A 173 -22.44 8.02 -6.48
N HIS A 174 -23.46 8.80 -6.13
CA HIS A 174 -24.82 8.37 -5.89
C HIS A 174 -25.78 9.18 -6.76
N GLN A 175 -26.86 8.54 -7.23
CA GLN A 175 -27.90 9.22 -8.01
C GLN A 175 -28.82 10.08 -7.14
N ALA A 176 -28.99 9.71 -5.86
CA ALA A 176 -29.82 10.43 -4.89
C ALA A 176 -29.25 10.25 -3.48
N GLU A 177 -29.63 11.13 -2.55
CA GLU A 177 -29.25 11.03 -1.14
C GLU A 177 -29.77 9.74 -0.52
N GLY A 178 -28.89 8.99 0.14
CA GLY A 178 -29.19 7.65 0.67
C GLY A 178 -29.40 6.56 -0.40
N GLY A 179 -29.28 6.89 -1.69
CA GLY A 179 -29.41 5.93 -2.79
C GLY A 179 -28.25 4.93 -2.85
N VAL A 180 -28.40 3.87 -3.65
CA VAL A 180 -27.29 2.95 -3.95
C VAL A 180 -26.21 3.71 -4.72
N ALA A 181 -24.94 3.42 -4.43
CA ALA A 181 -23.84 3.95 -5.23
C ALA A 181 -24.04 3.58 -6.70
N SER A 182 -23.80 4.50 -7.61
CA SER A 182 -23.82 4.24 -9.06
C SER A 182 -22.43 4.00 -9.62
N MET A 183 -21.40 4.58 -9.00
CA MET A 183 -19.99 4.49 -9.39
C MET A 183 -19.08 4.67 -8.18
N ASP A 184 -17.84 4.22 -8.31
CA ASP A 184 -16.76 4.33 -7.34
C ASP A 184 -15.45 4.79 -8.01
N SER A 185 -14.57 5.40 -7.24
CA SER A 185 -13.26 5.85 -7.69
C SER A 185 -12.15 4.87 -7.31
N PRO A 186 -10.96 4.98 -7.92
CA PRO A 186 -9.76 4.45 -7.31
C PRO A 186 -9.61 4.97 -5.88
N THR A 187 -9.16 4.11 -4.96
CA THR A 187 -8.89 4.48 -3.56
C THR A 187 -7.67 5.38 -3.50
N ILE A 188 -7.80 6.51 -2.82
CA ILE A 188 -6.68 7.42 -2.59
C ILE A 188 -5.99 7.02 -1.29
N VAL A 189 -4.66 6.96 -1.30
CA VAL A 189 -3.85 6.68 -0.12
C VAL A 189 -3.05 7.92 0.26
N ALA A 190 -3.44 8.57 1.35
CA ALA A 190 -2.67 9.66 1.93
C ALA A 190 -1.76 9.08 3.03
N VAL A 191 -0.51 8.77 2.67
CA VAL A 191 0.48 8.17 3.57
C VAL A 191 1.07 9.19 4.53
N ASP A 192 1.42 8.72 5.73
CA ASP A 192 2.17 9.43 6.76
C ASP A 192 1.67 10.88 6.98
N VAL A 193 0.37 11.04 7.21
CA VAL A 193 -0.24 12.35 7.54
C VAL A 193 0.02 12.63 9.02
N PRO A 194 0.78 13.68 9.41
CA PRO A 194 1.07 13.96 10.82
C PRO A 194 -0.19 14.27 11.63
N PRO A 195 -0.15 14.18 12.98
CA PRO A 195 -1.25 14.57 13.85
C PRO A 195 -1.75 15.99 13.55
N GLY A 196 -3.04 16.15 13.29
CA GLY A 196 -3.63 17.43 12.90
C GLY A 196 -3.27 17.95 11.50
N GLY A 197 -2.34 17.27 10.81
CA GLY A 197 -1.86 17.62 9.48
C GLY A 197 -2.90 17.35 8.39
N THR A 198 -2.68 17.97 7.22
CA THR A 198 -3.58 17.88 6.07
C THR A 198 -2.87 17.40 4.82
N ARG A 199 -3.59 16.72 3.92
CA ARG A 199 -3.13 16.37 2.57
C ARG A 199 -4.19 16.74 1.54
N GLU A 200 -3.77 17.34 0.44
CA GLU A 200 -4.61 17.46 -0.75
C GLU A 200 -4.72 16.10 -1.42
N VAL A 201 -5.93 15.76 -1.86
CA VAL A 201 -6.26 14.50 -2.49
C VAL A 201 -7.15 14.76 -3.70
N ALA A 202 -6.96 13.97 -4.75
CA ALA A 202 -7.80 14.03 -5.94
C ALA A 202 -7.97 12.64 -6.54
N THR A 203 -9.14 12.40 -7.14
CA THR A 203 -9.40 11.15 -7.87
C THR A 203 -10.41 11.40 -8.98
N ARG A 204 -10.33 10.57 -10.02
CA ARG A 204 -11.26 10.58 -11.13
C ARG A 204 -12.37 9.56 -10.87
N VAL A 205 -13.62 10.03 -10.87
CA VAL A 205 -14.81 9.19 -10.78
C VAL A 205 -15.34 8.97 -12.20
N PRO A 206 -15.27 7.74 -12.74
CA PRO A 206 -15.73 7.49 -14.08
C PRO A 206 -17.27 7.57 -14.12
N ALA A 207 -17.81 8.29 -15.11
CA ALA A 207 -19.24 8.49 -15.37
C ALA A 207 -20.09 9.01 -14.18
N SER A 208 -20.11 10.32 -13.99
CA SER A 208 -21.16 10.98 -13.21
C SER A 208 -22.26 11.46 -14.15
N SER A 209 -23.52 11.12 -13.86
CA SER A 209 -24.63 11.96 -14.33
C SER A 209 -24.34 13.40 -13.90
N ALA A 210 -24.63 14.39 -14.74
CA ALA A 210 -24.32 15.80 -14.49
C ALA A 210 -24.81 16.32 -13.11
N ASP A 211 -25.83 15.69 -12.53
CA ASP A 211 -26.39 16.01 -11.20
C ASP A 211 -25.74 15.25 -10.03
N GLY A 212 -24.67 14.49 -10.28
CA GLY A 212 -24.13 13.47 -9.39
C GLY A 212 -23.76 14.01 -8.00
N ARG A 213 -24.42 13.49 -6.97
CA ARG A 213 -24.02 13.71 -5.58
C ARG A 213 -22.92 12.71 -5.24
N PHE A 214 -21.84 13.18 -4.63
CA PHE A 214 -20.73 12.33 -4.21
C PHE A 214 -20.83 12.06 -2.71
N VAL A 215 -20.67 10.80 -2.33
CA VAL A 215 -20.50 10.37 -0.94
C VAL A 215 -19.10 9.79 -0.82
N TRP A 216 -18.35 10.25 0.16
CA TRP A 216 -17.03 9.72 0.45
C TRP A 216 -17.07 8.92 1.74
N GLN A 217 -16.23 7.89 1.78
CA GLN A 217 -15.92 7.17 3.00
C GLN A 217 -14.42 7.30 3.23
N VAL A 218 -14.05 7.66 4.45
CA VAL A 218 -12.67 7.61 4.87
C VAL A 218 -12.55 6.48 5.85
N ALA A 219 -11.49 5.70 5.69
CA ALA A 219 -11.15 4.66 6.62
C ALA A 219 -9.68 4.77 7.01
N LEU A 220 -9.40 4.39 8.25
CA LEU A 220 -8.11 4.58 8.92
C LEU A 220 -7.27 3.33 8.85
N LEU A 221 -6.11 3.42 8.23
CA LEU A 221 -5.05 2.50 8.57
C LEU A 221 -4.27 3.16 9.67
N ASP A 222 -4.69 2.86 10.90
CA ASP A 222 -3.97 3.31 12.08
C ASP A 222 -2.50 2.91 11.92
N SER A 223 -1.63 3.89 12.07
CA SER A 223 -0.19 3.69 12.00
C SER A 223 0.31 2.74 13.06
N ASP A 224 -0.39 2.66 14.20
CA ASP A 224 -0.08 1.71 15.28
C ASP A 224 -0.53 0.29 14.90
N THR A 225 -1.49 0.17 13.96
CA THR A 225 -1.88 -1.11 13.35
C THR A 225 -1.12 -1.44 12.06
N ARG A 226 0.00 -0.73 11.77
CA ARG A 226 0.88 -0.99 10.61
C ARG A 226 1.34 -2.45 10.44
N GLY A 227 1.01 -3.37 11.35
CA GLY A 227 1.36 -4.77 11.22
C GLY A 227 0.22 -5.78 11.28
N CYS A 228 -1.06 -5.41 11.46
CA CYS A 228 -2.13 -6.41 11.54
C CYS A 228 -3.54 -5.83 11.40
N LEU A 229 -4.18 -6.03 10.25
CA LEU A 229 -5.63 -5.88 10.17
C LEU A 229 -6.32 -7.08 10.86
N ASP A 230 -6.42 -7.06 12.19
CA ASP A 230 -7.04 -8.14 12.99
C ASP A 230 -8.50 -8.34 12.57
N PRO A 231 -8.87 -9.49 11.98
CA PRO A 231 -10.23 -9.80 11.57
C PRO A 231 -11.05 -10.53 12.64
N GLY A 232 -10.62 -10.50 13.91
CA GLY A 232 -11.06 -11.44 14.93
C GLY A 232 -10.32 -12.78 14.83
N GLY A 233 -9.09 -12.75 14.28
CA GLY A 233 -8.23 -13.90 14.06
C GLY A 233 -6.86 -13.72 14.73
N THR A 234 -6.12 -14.80 14.94
CA THR A 234 -4.89 -14.75 15.74
C THR A 234 -3.67 -14.19 15.00
N LYS A 235 -3.76 -13.95 13.68
CA LYS A 235 -2.61 -13.58 12.84
C LYS A 235 -2.92 -12.50 11.81
N CYS A 236 -1.91 -11.67 11.55
CA CYS A 236 -1.92 -10.63 10.53
C CYS A 236 -2.05 -11.20 9.13
N LEU A 237 -2.97 -10.61 8.36
CA LEU A 237 -3.12 -10.84 6.93
C LEU A 237 -2.22 -9.93 6.08
N THR A 238 -2.15 -8.64 6.39
CA THR A 238 -1.41 -7.65 5.58
C THR A 238 -1.03 -6.43 6.40
N ASP A 239 0.10 -5.83 6.04
CA ASP A 239 0.55 -4.48 6.40
C ASP A 239 0.39 -3.49 5.23
N ASP A 240 0.11 -3.99 4.02
CA ASP A 240 -0.07 -3.15 2.83
C ASP A 240 -1.41 -2.37 2.84
N PRO A 241 -1.37 -1.02 2.72
CA PRO A 241 -2.57 -0.19 2.73
C PRO A 241 -3.61 -0.52 1.66
N TYR A 242 -3.18 -0.79 0.42
CA TYR A 242 -4.12 -1.05 -0.67
C TYR A 242 -4.87 -2.36 -0.47
N VAL A 243 -4.19 -3.36 0.07
CA VAL A 243 -4.82 -4.64 0.39
C VAL A 243 -5.74 -4.51 1.60
N ALA A 244 -5.37 -3.70 2.59
CA ALA A 244 -6.22 -3.46 3.75
C ALA A 244 -7.58 -2.84 3.37
N SER A 245 -7.61 -1.92 2.38
CA SER A 245 -8.87 -1.40 1.84
C SER A 245 -9.78 -2.50 1.26
N ALA A 246 -9.19 -3.50 0.59
CA ALA A 246 -9.92 -4.63 0.04
C ALA A 246 -10.53 -5.51 1.14
N ILE A 247 -9.81 -5.71 2.24
CA ILE A 247 -10.32 -6.44 3.41
C ILE A 247 -11.49 -5.69 4.03
N TRP A 248 -11.44 -4.36 4.18
CA TRP A 248 -12.58 -3.60 4.70
C TRP A 248 -13.81 -3.68 3.81
N ALA A 249 -13.63 -3.56 2.50
CA ALA A 249 -14.70 -3.76 1.54
C ALA A 249 -15.33 -5.15 1.73
N LEU A 250 -14.50 -6.19 1.86
CA LEU A 250 -14.95 -7.55 2.04
C LEU A 250 -15.66 -7.78 3.39
N ARG A 251 -15.22 -7.15 4.49
CA ARG A 251 -15.91 -7.23 5.79
C ARG A 251 -17.33 -6.68 5.76
N SER A 252 -17.63 -5.78 4.82
CA SER A 252 -18.94 -5.14 4.70
C SER A 252 -19.99 -5.98 3.96
N VAL A 253 -19.62 -7.16 3.45
CA VAL A 253 -20.55 -8.08 2.77
C VAL A 253 -20.70 -9.41 3.51
N ASP A 254 -21.86 -10.03 3.34
CA ASP A 254 -22.16 -11.34 3.93
C ASP A 254 -21.15 -12.40 3.48
N GLY A 255 -20.68 -13.21 4.42
CA GLY A 255 -19.67 -14.25 4.19
C GLY A 255 -18.23 -13.75 4.06
N GLY A 256 -18.01 -12.44 3.84
CA GLY A 256 -16.67 -11.87 3.73
C GLY A 256 -15.83 -12.04 5.01
N ALA A 257 -16.44 -11.83 6.18
CA ALA A 257 -15.79 -12.07 7.47
C ALA A 257 -15.28 -13.52 7.62
N THR A 258 -16.04 -14.50 7.15
CA THR A 258 -15.66 -15.92 7.19
C THR A 258 -14.45 -16.22 6.30
N LEU A 259 -14.39 -15.64 5.10
CA LEU A 259 -13.23 -15.78 4.20
C LEU A 259 -11.95 -15.19 4.82
N ILE A 260 -12.09 -14.00 5.42
CA ILE A 260 -10.98 -13.31 6.08
C ILE A 260 -10.50 -14.10 7.30
N GLN A 261 -11.43 -14.65 8.10
CA GLN A 261 -11.11 -15.51 9.23
C GLN A 261 -10.38 -16.78 8.79
N ALA A 262 -10.86 -17.46 7.75
CA ALA A 262 -10.21 -18.65 7.21
C ALA A 262 -8.76 -18.37 6.79
N ALA A 263 -8.52 -17.22 6.13
CA ALA A 263 -7.18 -16.80 5.74
C ALA A 263 -6.27 -16.51 6.94
N SER A 264 -6.80 -15.83 7.96
CA SER A 264 -6.04 -15.53 9.18
C SER A 264 -5.68 -16.81 9.94
N SER A 265 -6.64 -17.73 10.10
CA SER A 265 -6.42 -19.05 10.71
C SER A 265 -5.41 -19.89 9.92
N ALA A 266 -5.45 -19.83 8.59
CA ALA A 266 -4.48 -20.49 7.72
C ALA A 266 -3.10 -19.80 7.70
N SER A 267 -2.91 -18.70 8.45
CA SER A 267 -1.67 -17.92 8.48
C SER A 267 -1.25 -17.41 7.09
N VAL A 268 -2.23 -17.08 6.24
CA VAL A 268 -1.98 -16.53 4.91
C VAL A 268 -1.56 -15.07 5.02
N ARG A 269 -0.54 -14.67 4.26
CA ARG A 269 -0.21 -13.26 4.07
C ARG A 269 -0.69 -12.79 2.70
N LEU A 270 -1.14 -11.55 2.64
CA LEU A 270 -1.52 -10.89 1.42
C LEU A 270 -0.40 -9.93 1.04
N VAL A 271 0.05 -9.97 -0.21
CA VAL A 271 1.19 -9.18 -0.68
C VAL A 271 0.87 -8.54 -2.02
N ARG A 272 1.34 -7.32 -2.24
CA ARG A 272 1.30 -6.67 -3.56
C ARG A 272 2.57 -6.96 -4.32
N THR A 273 2.44 -7.26 -5.61
CA THR A 273 3.57 -7.49 -6.50
C THR A 273 3.18 -7.26 -7.95
N ALA A 274 4.16 -7.04 -8.83
CA ALA A 274 3.90 -7.02 -10.26
C ALA A 274 3.67 -8.45 -10.77
N LEU A 275 2.50 -8.71 -11.34
CA LEU A 275 2.17 -9.98 -12.00
C LEU A 275 2.02 -9.74 -13.50
N ARG A 276 1.97 -10.82 -14.29
CA ARG A 276 1.62 -10.73 -15.72
C ARG A 276 0.28 -10.00 -15.87
N ASP A 277 0.12 -9.22 -16.93
CA ASP A 277 -1.04 -8.34 -17.12
C ASP A 277 -2.40 -9.04 -16.96
N GLN A 278 -2.47 -10.32 -17.28
CA GLN A 278 -3.72 -11.09 -17.28
C GLN A 278 -4.09 -11.64 -15.90
N VAL A 279 -3.16 -11.64 -14.94
CA VAL A 279 -3.36 -12.16 -13.59
C VAL A 279 -3.60 -11.00 -12.64
N LEU A 280 -4.81 -10.90 -12.08
CA LEU A 280 -5.17 -9.84 -11.13
C LEU A 280 -4.73 -10.18 -9.71
N ALA A 281 -4.87 -11.45 -9.33
CA ALA A 281 -4.40 -11.98 -8.07
C ALA A 281 -4.15 -13.49 -8.21
N GLY A 282 -3.60 -14.10 -7.17
CA GLY A 282 -3.45 -15.55 -7.12
C GLY A 282 -3.06 -16.04 -5.72
N TYR A 283 -3.56 -17.20 -5.32
CA TYR A 283 -3.17 -17.89 -4.10
C TYR A 283 -2.09 -18.96 -4.37
N ARG A 284 -1.00 -18.93 -3.60
CA ARG A 284 0.00 -20.01 -3.55
C ARG A 284 -0.07 -20.74 -2.21
N PRO A 285 -0.62 -21.97 -2.17
CA PRO A 285 -0.79 -22.72 -0.93
C PRO A 285 0.51 -23.06 -0.22
N SER A 286 1.56 -23.42 -0.97
CA SER A 286 2.88 -23.78 -0.44
C SER A 286 3.56 -22.63 0.32
N GLU A 287 3.36 -21.39 -0.14
CA GLU A 287 3.93 -20.19 0.47
C GLU A 287 2.97 -19.54 1.47
N ARG A 288 1.69 -19.96 1.48
CA ARG A 288 0.59 -19.29 2.21
C ARG A 288 0.52 -17.80 1.85
N LEU A 289 0.63 -17.50 0.56
CA LEU A 289 0.63 -16.13 0.04
C LEU A 289 -0.51 -15.93 -0.95
N VAL A 290 -1.25 -14.83 -0.79
CA VAL A 290 -2.11 -14.29 -1.85
C VAL A 290 -1.42 -13.06 -2.41
N TYR A 291 -1.18 -13.06 -3.72
CA TYR A 291 -0.54 -11.95 -4.43
C TYR A 291 -1.61 -11.09 -5.08
N PHE A 292 -1.47 -9.77 -4.98
CA PHE A 292 -2.24 -8.78 -5.71
C PHE A 292 -1.37 -8.14 -6.77
N ASN A 293 -1.86 -8.09 -8.01
CA ASN A 293 -1.20 -7.32 -9.05
C ASN A 293 -1.29 -5.83 -8.73
N THR A 294 -0.16 -5.11 -8.78
CA THR A 294 -0.09 -3.66 -8.55
C THR A 294 -0.96 -2.84 -9.54
N ARG A 295 -1.36 -3.40 -10.68
CA ARG A 295 -2.35 -2.72 -11.54
C ARG A 295 -3.70 -2.47 -10.85
N LEU A 296 -4.03 -3.23 -9.80
CA LEU A 296 -5.24 -3.04 -9.00
C LEU A 296 -5.16 -1.80 -8.09
N ASP A 297 -4.01 -1.15 -7.98
CA ASP A 297 -3.85 0.12 -7.25
C ASP A 297 -4.70 1.22 -7.87
N GLN A 298 -4.92 1.14 -9.19
CA GLN A 298 -5.78 2.06 -9.95
C GLN A 298 -7.26 1.69 -9.88
N SER A 299 -7.64 0.71 -9.05
CA SER A 299 -9.03 0.26 -8.88
C SER A 299 -9.62 0.76 -7.57
N SER A 300 -10.93 0.60 -7.37
CA SER A 300 -11.57 0.87 -6.09
C SER A 300 -11.32 -0.25 -5.07
N MET A 301 -11.58 0.02 -3.80
CA MET A 301 -11.58 -1.01 -2.77
C MET A 301 -12.60 -2.14 -3.05
N TRP A 302 -13.69 -1.85 -3.78
CA TRP A 302 -14.72 -2.84 -4.10
C TRP A 302 -14.26 -3.79 -5.21
N VAL A 303 -13.60 -3.27 -6.25
CA VAL A 303 -12.97 -4.09 -7.28
C VAL A 303 -11.92 -5.00 -6.64
N ARG A 304 -11.03 -4.44 -5.80
CA ARG A 304 -10.03 -5.24 -5.08
C ARG A 304 -10.66 -6.24 -4.12
N GLY A 305 -11.73 -5.86 -3.41
CA GLY A 305 -12.45 -6.73 -2.48
C GLY A 305 -13.11 -7.92 -3.17
N ALA A 306 -13.68 -7.71 -4.37
CA ALA A 306 -14.23 -8.80 -5.19
C ALA A 306 -13.13 -9.77 -5.65
N VAL A 307 -12.00 -9.26 -6.14
CA VAL A 307 -10.84 -10.09 -6.52
C VAL A 307 -10.27 -10.82 -5.29
N LEU A 308 -10.16 -10.15 -4.14
CA LEU A 308 -9.72 -10.77 -2.89
C LEU A 308 -10.64 -11.92 -2.48
N ALA A 309 -11.96 -11.76 -2.60
CA ALA A 309 -12.91 -12.80 -2.24
C ALA A 309 -12.73 -14.08 -3.07
N HIS A 310 -12.31 -13.95 -4.34
CA HIS A 310 -11.93 -15.10 -5.18
C HIS A 310 -10.77 -15.86 -4.53
N GLU A 311 -9.66 -15.17 -4.26
CA GLU A 311 -8.45 -15.81 -3.74
C GLU A 311 -8.66 -16.38 -2.33
N LEU A 312 -9.39 -15.66 -1.47
CA LEU A 312 -9.69 -16.17 -0.13
C LEU A 312 -10.65 -17.36 -0.16
N ARG A 313 -11.40 -17.56 -1.24
CA ARG A 313 -12.18 -18.78 -1.41
C ARG A 313 -11.26 -19.99 -1.58
N HIS A 314 -10.22 -19.87 -2.41
CA HIS A 314 -9.19 -20.91 -2.56
C HIS A 314 -8.48 -21.21 -1.23
N VAL A 315 -8.19 -20.17 -0.44
CA VAL A 315 -7.63 -20.32 0.91
C VAL A 315 -8.57 -21.10 1.83
N ALA A 316 -9.85 -20.74 1.86
CA ALA A 316 -10.85 -21.40 2.70
C ALA A 316 -11.07 -22.87 2.31
N ASP A 317 -11.08 -23.17 1.00
CA ASP A 317 -11.21 -24.55 0.52
C ASP A 317 -9.96 -25.38 0.83
N GLY A 318 -8.77 -24.78 0.69
CA GLY A 318 -7.51 -25.40 1.08
C GLY A 318 -7.40 -25.69 2.58
N ALA A 319 -7.84 -24.76 3.42
CA ALA A 319 -7.90 -24.93 4.87
C ALA A 319 -8.87 -26.05 5.30
N ALA A 320 -9.89 -26.33 4.48
CA ALA A 320 -10.83 -27.43 4.65
C ALA A 320 -10.38 -28.73 3.96
N SER A 321 -9.14 -28.81 3.47
CA SER A 321 -8.59 -29.96 2.73
C SER A 321 -9.39 -30.36 1.48
N ARG A 322 -10.00 -29.38 0.79
CA ARG A 322 -10.81 -29.58 -0.43
C ARG A 322 -10.02 -29.30 -1.70
N TRP A 323 -8.77 -29.78 -1.76
CA TRP A 323 -7.94 -29.64 -2.96
C TRP A 323 -8.44 -30.55 -4.09
N PRO A 324 -8.55 -30.05 -5.34
CA PRO A 324 -9.02 -30.86 -6.45
C PRO A 324 -7.99 -31.95 -6.81
N THR A 325 -8.48 -33.15 -7.09
CA THR A 325 -7.67 -34.32 -7.51
C THR A 325 -7.90 -34.73 -8.95
N THR A 326 -8.92 -34.13 -9.60
CA THR A 326 -9.25 -34.35 -11.02
C THR A 326 -9.44 -33.01 -11.73
N SER A 327 -9.35 -32.99 -13.07
CA SER A 327 -9.62 -31.78 -13.86
C SER A 327 -11.03 -31.24 -13.65
N LEU A 328 -12.03 -32.12 -13.52
CA LEU A 328 -13.41 -31.72 -13.24
C LEU A 328 -13.54 -31.04 -11.87
N GLU A 329 -12.89 -31.60 -10.84
CA GLU A 329 -12.85 -30.98 -9.51
C GLU A 329 -12.12 -29.63 -9.56
N CYS A 330 -11.04 -29.51 -10.34
CA CYS A 330 -10.33 -28.24 -10.54
C CYS A 330 -11.23 -27.17 -11.18
N TYR A 331 -12.01 -27.51 -12.21
CA TYR A 331 -12.97 -26.57 -12.78
C TYR A 331 -14.08 -26.16 -11.80
N ARG A 332 -14.57 -27.11 -10.98
CA ARG A 332 -15.57 -26.80 -9.94
C ARG A 332 -15.01 -25.94 -8.83
N PHE A 333 -13.73 -26.11 -8.51
CA PHE A 333 -12.98 -25.31 -7.55
C PHE A 333 -12.91 -23.85 -8.03
N GLU A 334 -12.48 -23.61 -9.27
CA GLU A 334 -12.47 -22.28 -9.88
C GLU A 334 -13.87 -21.68 -10.01
N GLU A 335 -14.86 -22.47 -10.44
CA GLU A 335 -16.25 -22.03 -10.52
C GLU A 335 -16.77 -21.51 -9.17
N ALA A 336 -16.45 -22.21 -8.07
CA ALA A 336 -16.85 -21.79 -6.72
C ALA A 336 -16.18 -20.48 -6.29
N ALA A 337 -14.92 -20.26 -6.66
CA ALA A 337 -14.20 -19.01 -6.41
C ALA A 337 -14.82 -17.84 -7.19
N PHE A 338 -15.11 -18.02 -8.49
CA PHE A 338 -15.80 -16.99 -9.26
C PHE A 338 -17.24 -16.73 -8.80
N LYS A 339 -17.98 -17.74 -8.34
CA LYS A 339 -19.30 -17.54 -7.71
C LYS A 339 -19.18 -16.68 -6.45
N THR A 340 -18.13 -16.88 -5.66
CA THR A 340 -17.85 -16.07 -4.46
C THR A 340 -17.50 -14.62 -4.83
N GLN A 341 -16.69 -14.42 -5.87
CA GLN A 341 -16.38 -13.10 -6.45
C GLN A 341 -17.63 -12.38 -6.96
N ALA A 342 -18.46 -13.07 -7.76
CA ALA A 342 -19.72 -12.54 -8.29
C ALA A 342 -20.68 -12.10 -7.18
N SER A 343 -20.87 -12.95 -6.17
CA SER A 343 -21.74 -12.66 -5.02
C SER A 343 -21.23 -11.45 -4.23
N THR A 344 -19.93 -11.41 -3.96
CA THR A 344 -19.26 -10.29 -3.27
C THR A 344 -19.47 -8.98 -4.04
N TRP A 345 -19.17 -8.98 -5.35
CA TRP A 345 -19.36 -7.80 -6.21
C TRP A 345 -20.82 -7.34 -6.21
N ASN A 346 -21.76 -8.26 -6.40
CA ASN A 346 -23.18 -7.95 -6.41
C ASN A 346 -23.67 -7.39 -5.06
N ALA A 347 -23.19 -7.92 -3.94
CA ALA A 347 -23.54 -7.48 -2.60
C ALA A 347 -23.06 -6.04 -2.31
N MET A 348 -21.84 -5.69 -2.71
CA MET A 348 -21.31 -4.32 -2.58
C MET A 348 -22.22 -3.30 -3.28
N TRP A 349 -22.75 -3.67 -4.46
CA TRP A 349 -23.67 -2.86 -5.24
C TRP A 349 -25.16 -3.08 -4.91
N ARG A 350 -25.48 -3.82 -3.84
CA ARG A 350 -26.85 -4.12 -3.41
C ARG A 350 -27.74 -4.64 -4.56
N GLY A 351 -27.19 -5.49 -5.42
CA GLY A 351 -27.90 -6.05 -6.57
C GLY A 351 -27.91 -5.17 -7.83
N ARG A 352 -27.49 -3.90 -7.75
CA ARG A 352 -27.49 -2.95 -8.87
C ARG A 352 -26.08 -2.69 -9.37
N LEU A 353 -25.58 -3.60 -10.21
CA LEU A 353 -24.24 -3.51 -10.80
C LEU A 353 -23.96 -2.12 -11.41
N PRO A 354 -22.74 -1.57 -11.24
CA PRO A 354 -22.38 -0.24 -11.71
C PRO A 354 -22.25 -0.23 -13.24
N ALA A 355 -22.11 0.95 -13.83
CA ALA A 355 -21.76 1.03 -15.24
C ALA A 355 -20.34 0.48 -15.50
N SER A 356 -20.14 -0.10 -16.69
CA SER A 356 -18.87 -0.68 -17.14
C SER A 356 -17.87 0.40 -17.55
N ALA A 357 -17.44 1.20 -16.57
CA ALA A 357 -16.58 2.37 -16.75
C ALA A 357 -15.16 2.04 -17.22
N ASP A 358 -14.70 0.82 -16.99
CA ASP A 358 -13.38 0.33 -17.38
C ASP A 358 -13.43 -1.20 -17.62
N PRO A 359 -12.37 -1.79 -18.22
CA PRO A 359 -12.34 -3.22 -18.52
C PRO A 359 -12.55 -4.14 -17.30
N LEU A 360 -12.03 -3.79 -16.11
CA LEU A 360 -12.17 -4.64 -14.92
C LEU A 360 -13.60 -4.60 -14.38
N ARG A 361 -14.23 -3.43 -14.30
CA ARG A 361 -15.66 -3.33 -13.93
C ARG A 361 -16.55 -4.04 -14.95
N SER A 362 -16.24 -3.91 -16.24
CA SER A 362 -16.94 -4.63 -17.31
C SER A 362 -16.85 -6.14 -17.10
N GLU A 363 -15.66 -6.64 -16.78
CA GLU A 363 -15.41 -8.06 -16.54
C GLU A 363 -16.13 -8.57 -15.28
N LEU A 364 -16.05 -7.85 -14.15
CA LEU A 364 -16.77 -8.22 -12.92
C LEU A 364 -18.28 -8.24 -13.13
N ASN A 365 -18.81 -7.27 -13.90
CA ASN A 365 -20.22 -7.25 -14.28
C ASN A 365 -20.60 -8.44 -15.17
N ARG A 366 -19.73 -8.81 -16.11
CA ARG A 366 -19.93 -9.97 -16.99
C ARG A 366 -19.97 -11.27 -16.19
N ILE A 367 -19.02 -11.47 -15.28
CA ILE A 367 -18.96 -12.63 -14.39
C ILE A 367 -20.23 -12.70 -13.51
N ALA A 368 -20.61 -11.60 -12.86
CA ALA A 368 -21.79 -11.55 -12.00
C ALA A 368 -23.10 -11.89 -12.74
N ARG A 369 -23.27 -11.41 -13.97
CA ARG A 369 -24.42 -11.77 -14.81
C ARG A 369 -24.36 -13.22 -15.28
N ALA A 370 -23.20 -13.69 -15.75
CA ALA A 370 -23.06 -15.06 -16.24
C ALA A 370 -23.38 -16.10 -15.15
N VAL A 371 -22.84 -15.91 -13.94
CA VAL A 371 -23.13 -16.79 -12.78
C VAL A 371 -24.62 -16.90 -12.47
N THR A 372 -25.37 -15.81 -12.64
CA THR A 372 -26.80 -15.75 -12.26
C THR A 372 -27.75 -16.12 -13.40
N GLN A 373 -27.38 -15.83 -14.65
CA GLN A 373 -28.26 -15.95 -15.81
C GLN A 373 -28.01 -17.22 -16.64
N ASP A 374 -26.78 -17.73 -16.65
CA ASP A 374 -26.37 -18.89 -17.44
C ASP A 374 -25.28 -19.70 -16.70
N PRO A 375 -25.66 -20.43 -15.62
CA PRO A 375 -24.69 -21.15 -14.80
C PRO A 375 -23.97 -22.27 -15.58
N ASP A 376 -24.63 -22.93 -16.52
CA ASP A 376 -24.03 -24.00 -17.32
C ASP A 376 -23.04 -23.45 -18.36
N GLY A 377 -23.42 -22.38 -19.07
CA GLY A 377 -22.51 -21.68 -19.97
C GLY A 377 -21.34 -21.03 -19.23
N PHE A 378 -21.58 -20.52 -18.01
CA PHE A 378 -20.53 -20.01 -17.14
C PHE A 378 -19.53 -21.09 -16.75
N PHE A 379 -20.00 -22.27 -16.30
CA PHE A 379 -19.12 -23.39 -15.98
C PHE A 379 -18.28 -23.79 -17.19
N LYS A 380 -18.89 -23.90 -18.38
CA LYS A 380 -18.14 -24.17 -19.62
C LYS A 380 -17.07 -23.12 -19.88
N ALA A 381 -17.38 -21.83 -19.72
CA ALA A 381 -16.43 -20.75 -19.94
C ALA A 381 -15.24 -20.81 -18.96
N VAL A 382 -15.48 -21.16 -17.68
CA VAL A 382 -14.43 -21.39 -16.69
C VAL A 382 -13.55 -22.59 -17.10
N SER A 383 -14.16 -23.71 -17.51
CA SER A 383 -13.42 -24.89 -17.98
C SER A 383 -12.53 -24.59 -19.18
N ASP A 384 -13.02 -23.79 -20.13
CA ASP A 384 -12.24 -23.39 -21.30
C ASP A 384 -11.08 -22.45 -20.92
N LEU A 385 -11.32 -21.49 -20.01
CA LEU A 385 -10.30 -20.53 -19.55
C LEU A 385 -9.17 -21.22 -18.77
N TYR A 386 -9.50 -22.17 -17.90
CA TYR A 386 -8.55 -22.84 -17.00
C TYR A 386 -8.06 -24.20 -17.52
N ARG A 387 -8.31 -24.51 -18.81
CA ARG A 387 -7.98 -25.81 -19.39
C ARG A 387 -6.50 -26.20 -19.18
N SER A 388 -5.58 -25.29 -19.48
CA SER A 388 -4.13 -25.52 -19.34
C SER A 388 -3.67 -25.70 -17.89
N GLU A 389 -4.47 -25.25 -16.92
CA GLU A 389 -4.13 -25.35 -15.50
C GLU A 389 -4.67 -26.64 -14.89
N CYS A 390 -5.87 -27.08 -15.31
CA CYS A 390 -6.57 -28.24 -14.76
C CYS A 390 -6.28 -29.57 -15.49
N GLU A 391 -5.80 -29.58 -16.74
CA GLU A 391 -5.53 -30.81 -17.52
C GLU A 391 -4.09 -31.35 -17.33
N ARG A 392 -3.54 -31.30 -16.13
CA ARG A 392 -2.16 -31.75 -15.83
C ARG A 392 -2.05 -33.23 -15.48
#